data_AF-A0A835WI24-F1
#
_entry.id   AF-A0A835WI24-F1
#
_cell.length_a   1.000
_cell.length_b   1.000
_cell.length_c   1.000
_cell.angle_alpha   90.00
_cell.angle_beta   90.00
_cell.angle_gamma   90.00
#
_symmetry.space_group_name_H-M   'P 1'
#
loop_
_entity.id
_entity.type
_entity.pdbx_description
1 polymer ?
#
loop_
_entity_poly.entity_id
_entity_poly.type
_entity_poly.pdbx_seq_one_letter_code
_entity_poly.pdbx_strand_id
1 'polypeptide(L)'
;MQHTFNDDRTCVDADAPLVTDTPVVAGPLWEQSKWQQAAAMYCIKYWSQTLSANFDRANANAATRVGAVAAETANAAFDSCPNLPGVDELGHLYAWDVCYMAFGHLSETQIAAMHKVAFESNPVQYKWAQYYAANPPASYTPISLAVPSPSPSPSSSAAPSPKPSPSPSPSPSSSGSSTSGGCRSSSEGGCPCKASWDFNSATYKDCASGVPGAEARNSWCAVDTSSGNCGGTLRAGWWAYCTPSCGSSTSTTTSMPSPSPSPAPSSASTPSGTPDCGAGALTRRGYNCTASRWLLPTDPSATKYSGCANPNNDVNGAWCPIVKAQQAGGVTWDYCQVGCPGGAAAAASTSAALPKKKCGSGYTGLPAGCSCAASYDIKFDGYSTSYTGMSGCTAYDETGGEGACVLTGCSRAVNNGKTQACGCS
;
A
#
# COMPACT_ATOMS: atom_id res chain seq x y z
N MET A 1 6.67 -30.13 -4.07
CA MET A 1 6.57 -28.66 -4.17
C MET A 1 6.47 -28.36 -5.66
N GLN A 2 5.40 -27.69 -6.09
CA GLN A 2 5.22 -27.33 -7.50
C GLN A 2 6.06 -26.08 -7.79
N HIS A 3 6.79 -26.12 -8.90
CA HIS A 3 7.66 -25.04 -9.37
C HIS A 3 6.93 -23.70 -9.36
N THR A 4 7.63 -22.70 -8.86
CA THR A 4 7.43 -21.34 -9.31
C THR A 4 8.31 -21.19 -10.55
N PHE A 5 7.72 -20.93 -11.73
CA PHE A 5 8.43 -20.27 -12.85
C PHE A 5 8.99 -21.12 -14.02
N ASN A 6 8.28 -22.14 -14.51
CA ASN A 6 8.32 -22.46 -15.95
C ASN A 6 7.03 -23.17 -16.39
N ASP A 7 6.40 -22.73 -17.48
CA ASP A 7 5.26 -23.42 -18.11
C ASP A 7 5.65 -24.84 -18.58
N ASP A 8 6.94 -25.09 -18.80
CA ASP A 8 7.45 -26.32 -19.40
C ASP A 8 8.07 -27.30 -18.38
N ARG A 9 8.15 -26.95 -17.09
CA ARG A 9 8.77 -27.77 -16.01
C ARG A 9 10.21 -28.26 -16.29
N THR A 10 10.97 -27.57 -17.14
CA THR A 10 12.37 -27.92 -17.40
C THR A 10 13.30 -26.81 -16.91
N CYS A 11 14.37 -27.18 -16.18
CA CYS A 11 15.38 -26.28 -15.62
C CYS A 11 16.42 -25.84 -16.68
N VAL A 12 16.00 -25.65 -17.93
CA VAL A 12 16.95 -25.33 -19.02
C VAL A 12 16.92 -23.83 -19.28
N ASP A 13 18.03 -23.16 -18.96
CA ASP A 13 18.33 -21.77 -19.34
C ASP A 13 18.17 -21.61 -20.85
N ALA A 14 17.04 -21.06 -21.28
CA ALA A 14 16.83 -20.58 -22.63
C ALA A 14 16.56 -19.07 -22.56
N ASP A 15 17.60 -18.32 -22.18
CA ASP A 15 17.58 -16.87 -22.08
C ASP A 15 17.24 -16.18 -23.41
N ALA A 16 16.39 -15.15 -23.33
CA ALA A 16 16.35 -14.04 -24.29
C ALA A 16 17.07 -12.82 -23.67
N PRO A 17 17.83 -12.04 -24.46
CA PRO A 17 19.15 -11.51 -24.07
C PRO A 17 19.22 -10.31 -23.10
N LEU A 18 18.11 -9.79 -22.56
CA LEU A 18 18.16 -8.56 -21.74
C LEU A 18 17.12 -8.51 -20.60
N VAL A 19 17.04 -9.58 -19.80
CA VAL A 19 16.18 -9.78 -18.61
C VAL A 19 14.91 -10.60 -18.90
N THR A 20 14.93 -11.85 -18.45
CA THR A 20 13.78 -12.71 -18.07
C THR A 20 14.32 -13.54 -16.89
N ASP A 21 13.73 -13.51 -15.69
CA ASP A 21 12.58 -14.35 -15.33
C ASP A 21 11.52 -13.65 -14.47
N THR A 22 10.30 -13.59 -15.00
CA THR A 22 9.08 -13.67 -14.18
C THR A 22 7.97 -14.33 -15.01
N PRO A 23 7.71 -15.64 -14.85
CA PRO A 23 6.46 -16.30 -15.25
C PRO A 23 5.46 -16.45 -14.09
N VAL A 24 4.27 -16.97 -14.43
CA VAL A 24 3.00 -16.94 -13.69
C VAL A 24 3.08 -17.38 -12.21
N VAL A 25 2.78 -16.45 -11.31
CA VAL A 25 2.50 -16.71 -9.89
C VAL A 25 1.03 -17.07 -9.64
N ALA A 26 0.75 -17.87 -8.60
CA ALA A 26 -0.60 -18.10 -8.05
C ALA A 26 -1.17 -16.86 -7.32
N GLY A 27 -0.97 -15.67 -7.89
CA GLY A 27 -1.08 -14.38 -7.22
C GLY A 27 0.29 -13.93 -6.65
N PRO A 28 0.50 -12.62 -6.49
CA PRO A 28 1.78 -12.08 -6.06
C PRO A 28 2.29 -12.70 -4.76
N LEU A 29 3.61 -12.77 -4.60
CA LEU A 29 4.24 -13.48 -3.48
C LEU A 29 3.90 -12.94 -2.09
N TRP A 30 3.48 -11.67 -1.97
CA TRP A 30 2.91 -11.13 -0.74
C TRP A 30 1.53 -11.71 -0.39
N GLU A 31 0.85 -12.34 -1.35
CA GLU A 31 -0.37 -13.13 -1.12
C GLU A 31 -0.03 -14.59 -0.71
N GLN A 32 1.22 -15.02 -0.91
CA GLN A 32 1.73 -16.35 -0.54
C GLN A 32 2.29 -16.36 0.90
N SER A 33 1.43 -16.02 1.85
CA SER A 33 1.78 -15.82 3.28
C SER A 33 2.68 -16.89 3.91
N LYS A 34 2.49 -18.18 3.60
CA LYS A 34 3.32 -19.27 4.15
C LYS A 34 4.77 -19.21 3.66
N TRP A 35 4.94 -18.97 2.37
CA TRP A 35 6.27 -18.85 1.78
C TRP A 35 6.94 -17.58 2.30
N GLN A 36 6.23 -16.45 2.29
CA GLN A 36 6.74 -15.16 2.76
C GLN A 36 7.20 -15.23 4.23
N GLN A 37 6.43 -15.89 5.11
CA GLN A 37 6.80 -16.07 6.52
C GLN A 37 8.01 -16.98 6.68
N ALA A 38 8.08 -18.07 5.92
CA ALA A 38 9.23 -18.98 5.96
C ALA A 38 10.52 -18.28 5.50
N ALA A 39 10.45 -17.51 4.41
CA ALA A 39 11.56 -16.69 3.92
C ALA A 39 11.99 -15.66 4.97
N ALA A 40 11.04 -14.91 5.56
CA ALA A 40 11.32 -13.92 6.60
C ALA A 40 12.03 -14.53 7.82
N MET A 41 11.52 -15.66 8.32
CA MET A 41 12.12 -16.37 9.46
C MET A 41 13.53 -16.88 9.12
N TYR A 42 13.75 -17.36 7.89
CA TYR A 42 15.06 -17.78 7.44
C TYR A 42 16.05 -16.60 7.38
N CYS A 43 15.63 -15.45 6.84
CA CYS A 43 16.45 -14.22 6.83
C CYS A 43 16.78 -13.72 8.24
N ILE A 44 15.81 -13.72 9.17
CA ILE A 44 16.06 -13.33 10.57
C ILE A 44 17.03 -14.31 11.24
N LYS A 45 16.88 -15.61 10.98
CA LYS A 45 17.80 -16.62 11.51
C LYS A 45 19.21 -16.42 10.96
N TYR A 46 19.37 -16.18 9.66
CA TYR A 46 20.67 -15.92 9.06
C TYR A 46 21.30 -14.61 9.56
N TRP A 47 20.51 -13.54 9.67
CA TRP A 47 20.92 -12.27 10.27
C TRP A 47 21.45 -12.47 11.68
N SER A 48 20.70 -13.17 12.53
CA SER A 48 21.09 -13.37 13.93
C SER A 48 22.22 -14.38 14.11
N GLN A 49 22.23 -15.50 13.39
CA GLN A 49 23.17 -16.60 13.61
C GLN A 49 24.45 -16.46 12.79
N THR A 50 24.33 -16.13 11.50
CA THR A 50 25.47 -16.06 10.59
C THR A 50 26.11 -14.68 10.60
N LEU A 51 25.29 -13.62 10.53
CA LEU A 51 25.76 -12.24 10.55
C LEU A 51 25.92 -11.68 11.97
N SER A 52 25.52 -12.44 12.99
CA SER A 52 25.62 -12.05 14.41
C SER A 52 24.90 -10.73 14.72
N ALA A 53 23.83 -10.43 13.97
CA ALA A 53 23.11 -9.16 14.00
C ALA A 53 24.01 -7.91 13.85
N ASN A 54 25.10 -8.05 13.09
CA ASN A 54 26.10 -7.00 12.93
C ASN A 54 26.01 -6.36 11.54
N PHE A 55 25.65 -5.08 11.50
CA PHE A 55 25.50 -4.31 10.25
C PHE A 55 26.80 -4.18 9.47
N ASP A 56 27.95 -4.02 10.13
CA ASP A 56 29.25 -3.94 9.46
C ASP A 56 29.59 -5.26 8.77
N ARG A 57 29.29 -6.38 9.43
CA ARG A 57 29.48 -7.72 8.87
C ARG A 57 28.51 -7.99 7.71
N ALA A 58 27.28 -7.49 7.78
CA ALA A 58 26.31 -7.60 6.71
C ALA A 58 26.70 -6.74 5.51
N ASN A 59 27.10 -5.49 5.72
CA ASN A 59 27.60 -4.59 4.67
C ASN A 59 28.88 -5.14 4.02
N ALA A 60 29.80 -5.70 4.80
CA ALA A 60 30.99 -6.39 4.29
C ALA A 60 30.65 -7.58 3.38
N ASN A 61 29.68 -8.42 3.79
CA ASN A 61 29.19 -9.52 2.97
C ASN A 61 28.45 -9.04 1.73
N ALA A 62 27.59 -8.02 1.84
CA ALA A 62 26.86 -7.44 0.71
C ALA A 62 27.82 -6.81 -0.32
N ALA A 63 28.86 -6.12 0.14
CA ALA A 63 29.87 -5.51 -0.74
C ALA A 63 30.72 -6.53 -1.51
N THR A 64 30.72 -7.80 -1.10
CA THR A 64 31.50 -8.88 -1.74
C THR A 64 30.64 -9.87 -2.51
N ARG A 65 29.30 -9.79 -2.37
CA ARG A 65 28.34 -10.69 -3.01
C ARG A 65 27.66 -9.97 -4.16
N VAL A 66 28.34 -9.89 -5.30
CA VAL A 66 27.70 -9.61 -6.60
C VAL A 66 27.57 -10.94 -7.33
N GLY A 67 26.34 -11.45 -7.48
CA GLY A 67 26.05 -12.76 -8.09
C GLY A 67 25.67 -13.86 -7.08
N ALA A 68 25.33 -15.06 -7.60
CA ALA A 68 24.80 -16.20 -6.83
C ALA A 68 25.71 -16.58 -5.65
N VAL A 69 25.12 -16.80 -4.48
CA VAL A 69 25.89 -17.11 -3.27
C VAL A 69 26.65 -18.42 -3.38
N ALA A 70 27.75 -18.52 -2.63
CA ALA A 70 28.43 -19.78 -2.37
C ALA A 70 27.45 -20.85 -1.84
N ALA A 71 27.75 -22.12 -2.14
CA ALA A 71 26.93 -23.29 -1.82
C ALA A 71 26.52 -23.41 -0.35
N GLU A 72 27.26 -22.76 0.56
CA GLU A 72 27.02 -22.71 2.01
C GLU A 72 25.70 -22.04 2.42
N THR A 73 25.11 -21.23 1.53
CA THR A 73 23.81 -20.60 1.78
C THR A 73 22.69 -21.11 0.87
N ALA A 74 23.03 -21.94 -0.12
CA ALA A 74 22.07 -22.60 -1.00
C ALA A 74 21.12 -23.49 -0.18
N ASN A 75 19.82 -23.30 -0.37
CA ASN A 75 18.81 -24.07 0.36
C ASN A 75 17.73 -24.48 -0.62
N ALA A 76 17.68 -25.78 -0.92
CA ALA A 76 16.70 -26.37 -1.84
C ALA A 76 15.23 -26.10 -1.47
N ALA A 77 14.94 -25.68 -0.22
CA ALA A 77 13.61 -25.24 0.18
C ALA A 77 13.19 -23.89 -0.43
N PHE A 78 14.14 -23.13 -0.97
CA PHE A 78 13.95 -21.81 -1.55
C PHE A 78 14.54 -21.70 -2.96
N ASP A 79 14.72 -22.84 -3.64
CA ASP A 79 15.12 -22.89 -5.04
C ASP A 79 13.89 -22.84 -5.95
N SER A 80 13.96 -22.05 -7.01
CA SER A 80 13.02 -22.06 -8.14
C SER A 80 13.04 -23.41 -8.87
N CYS A 81 14.16 -24.13 -8.80
CA CYS A 81 14.41 -25.45 -9.37
C CYS A 81 14.42 -26.55 -8.29
N PRO A 82 13.36 -27.37 -8.12
CA PRO A 82 13.22 -28.35 -7.04
C PRO A 82 14.21 -29.52 -7.10
N ASN A 83 14.96 -29.67 -8.20
CA ASN A 83 15.99 -30.70 -8.36
C ASN A 83 17.42 -30.16 -8.27
N LEU A 84 17.57 -28.84 -8.15
CA LEU A 84 18.84 -28.18 -7.90
C LEU A 84 18.74 -27.48 -6.52
N PRO A 85 19.86 -27.24 -5.84
CA PRO A 85 19.87 -26.39 -4.66
C PRO A 85 20.31 -24.96 -5.04
N GLY A 86 19.45 -23.99 -4.73
CA GLY A 86 19.54 -22.58 -5.14
C GLY A 86 19.03 -21.62 -4.05
N VAL A 87 19.10 -20.31 -4.33
CA VAL A 87 19.00 -19.20 -3.35
C VAL A 87 18.58 -17.88 -3.98
N ASP A 88 18.45 -17.89 -5.30
CA ASP A 88 18.08 -16.80 -6.18
C ASP A 88 16.74 -16.17 -5.79
N GLU A 89 15.78 -16.96 -5.30
CA GLU A 89 14.46 -16.46 -4.91
C GLU A 89 14.44 -15.72 -3.54
N LEU A 90 15.37 -16.02 -2.63
CA LEU A 90 15.40 -15.36 -1.31
C LEU A 90 15.84 -13.89 -1.38
N GLY A 91 16.68 -13.55 -2.36
CA GLY A 91 17.15 -12.18 -2.57
C GLY A 91 16.26 -11.36 -3.51
N HIS A 92 15.55 -12.02 -4.43
CA HIS A 92 14.74 -11.34 -5.45
C HIS A 92 13.48 -10.66 -4.87
N LEU A 93 13.00 -11.10 -3.70
CA LEU A 93 11.66 -10.77 -3.25
C LEU A 93 11.67 -9.71 -2.14
N TYR A 94 11.08 -8.56 -2.51
CA TYR A 94 10.82 -7.32 -1.76
C TYR A 94 10.10 -7.45 -0.40
N ALA A 95 10.09 -8.62 0.23
CA ALA A 95 9.26 -8.86 1.39
C ALA A 95 9.85 -8.25 2.67
N TRP A 96 11.19 -8.16 2.83
CA TRP A 96 11.80 -7.71 4.08
C TRP A 96 13.21 -7.12 3.92
N ASP A 97 13.45 -5.95 4.52
CA ASP A 97 14.78 -5.29 4.56
C ASP A 97 15.89 -6.19 5.11
N VAL A 98 15.56 -7.05 6.08
CA VAL A 98 16.51 -8.00 6.67
C VAL A 98 16.97 -9.08 5.68
N CYS A 99 16.16 -9.44 4.68
CA CYS A 99 16.53 -10.39 3.64
C CYS A 99 17.55 -9.79 2.68
N TYR A 100 17.42 -8.50 2.33
CA TYR A 100 18.42 -7.79 1.54
C TYR A 100 19.78 -7.74 2.24
N MET A 101 19.78 -7.47 3.54
CA MET A 101 21.00 -7.47 4.35
C MET A 101 21.58 -8.87 4.56
N ALA A 102 20.72 -9.89 4.63
CA ALA A 102 21.12 -11.28 4.87
C ALA A 102 21.70 -11.96 3.63
N PHE A 103 21.03 -11.84 2.48
CA PHE A 103 21.34 -12.63 1.29
C PHE A 103 21.81 -11.81 0.10
N GLY A 104 21.53 -10.50 0.07
CA GLY A 104 22.27 -9.54 -0.76
C GLY A 104 22.38 -9.90 -2.25
N HIS A 105 21.41 -10.59 -2.84
CA HIS A 105 21.35 -10.75 -4.29
C HIS A 105 20.52 -9.62 -4.87
N LEU A 106 21.20 -8.50 -5.12
CA LEU A 106 20.68 -7.51 -6.03
C LEU A 106 21.47 -7.67 -7.33
N SER A 107 20.80 -8.15 -8.38
CA SER A 107 21.32 -8.04 -9.74
C SER A 107 21.60 -6.57 -10.05
N GLU A 108 22.49 -6.30 -11.00
CA GLU A 108 22.76 -4.92 -11.43
C GLU A 108 21.47 -4.19 -11.83
N THR A 109 20.52 -4.90 -12.45
CA THR A 109 19.20 -4.38 -12.82
C THR A 109 18.28 -4.11 -11.62
N GLN A 110 18.34 -4.93 -10.57
CA GLN A 110 17.62 -4.68 -9.31
C GLN A 110 18.21 -3.51 -8.54
N ILE A 111 19.54 -3.39 -8.50
CA ILE A 111 20.22 -2.21 -7.95
C ILE A 111 19.75 -0.97 -8.72
N ALA A 112 19.78 -0.99 -10.05
CA ALA A 112 19.31 0.12 -10.88
C ALA A 112 17.84 0.47 -10.60
N ALA A 113 16.97 -0.54 -10.42
CA ALA A 113 15.56 -0.33 -10.05
C ALA A 113 15.41 0.32 -8.65
N MET A 114 16.18 -0.14 -7.65
CA MET A 114 16.18 0.46 -6.32
C MET A 114 16.68 1.90 -6.32
N HIS A 115 17.73 2.20 -7.09
CA HIS A 115 18.22 3.56 -7.30
C HIS A 115 17.13 4.46 -7.90
N LYS A 116 16.39 3.96 -8.89
CA LYS A 116 15.26 4.68 -9.49
C LYS A 116 14.14 4.93 -8.48
N VAL A 117 13.71 3.92 -7.72
CA VAL A 117 12.65 4.04 -6.71
C VAL A 117 13.07 5.01 -5.59
N ALA A 118 14.32 4.93 -5.11
CA ALA A 118 14.85 5.85 -4.11
C ALA A 118 14.89 7.29 -4.62
N PHE A 119 15.28 7.51 -5.89
CA PHE A 119 15.24 8.82 -6.54
C PHE A 119 13.80 9.35 -6.68
N GLU A 120 12.85 8.52 -7.10
CA GLU A 120 11.46 8.92 -7.31
C GLU A 120 10.71 9.19 -6.00
N SER A 121 11.00 8.43 -4.94
CA SER A 121 10.37 8.58 -3.62
C SER A 121 10.94 9.75 -2.81
N ASN A 122 12.25 9.96 -2.83
CA ASN A 122 12.90 11.07 -2.14
C ASN A 122 14.13 11.58 -2.91
N PRO A 123 13.95 12.44 -3.94
CA PRO A 123 15.03 12.85 -4.83
C PRO A 123 16.10 13.67 -4.10
N VAL A 124 15.74 14.39 -3.04
CA VAL A 124 16.69 15.19 -2.24
C VAL A 124 17.60 14.28 -1.43
N GLN A 125 17.02 13.34 -0.68
CA GLN A 125 17.80 12.40 0.13
C GLN A 125 18.64 11.47 -0.74
N TYR A 126 18.11 11.01 -1.88
CA TYR A 126 18.87 10.22 -2.84
C TYR A 126 20.09 10.98 -3.38
N LYS A 127 19.95 12.25 -3.78
CA LYS A 127 21.08 13.09 -4.23
C LYS A 127 22.13 13.26 -3.13
N TRP A 128 21.71 13.46 -1.88
CA TRP A 128 22.64 13.52 -0.73
C TRP A 128 23.36 12.19 -0.50
N ALA A 129 22.65 11.06 -0.59
CA ALA A 129 23.26 9.74 -0.47
C ALA A 129 24.32 9.49 -1.56
N GLN A 130 24.00 9.82 -2.82
CA GLN A 130 24.97 9.76 -3.93
C GLN A 130 26.17 10.69 -3.70
N TYR A 131 25.93 11.91 -3.19
CA TYR A 131 27.00 12.85 -2.87
C TYR A 131 27.93 12.30 -1.80
N TYR A 132 27.42 11.73 -0.70
CA TYR A 132 28.26 11.15 0.36
C TYR A 132 28.96 9.86 -0.05
N ALA A 133 28.35 9.07 -0.93
CA ALA A 133 29.02 7.91 -1.53
C ALA A 133 30.23 8.34 -2.38
N ALA A 134 30.10 9.43 -3.14
CA ALA A 134 31.18 9.98 -3.96
C ALA A 134 32.19 10.84 -3.16
N ASN A 135 31.76 11.42 -2.04
CA ASN A 135 32.53 12.34 -1.19
C ASN A 135 32.48 11.86 0.27
N PRO A 136 33.04 10.69 0.57
CA PRO A 136 33.04 10.20 1.94
C PRO A 136 33.81 11.17 2.86
N PRO A 137 33.36 11.39 4.12
CA PRO A 137 34.08 12.21 5.08
C PRO A 137 35.54 11.75 5.23
N ALA A 138 36.48 12.65 5.52
CA ALA A 138 37.90 12.27 5.68
C ALA A 138 38.15 11.22 6.78
N SER A 139 37.22 11.10 7.74
CA SER A 139 37.24 10.08 8.79
C SER A 139 36.65 8.73 8.37
N TYR A 140 36.05 8.64 7.18
CA TYR A 140 35.55 7.39 6.63
C TYR A 140 36.72 6.61 6.06
N THR A 141 37.25 5.69 6.86
CA THR A 141 38.07 4.58 6.34
C THR A 141 37.12 3.58 5.70
N PRO A 142 37.23 3.31 4.38
CA PRO A 142 36.57 2.17 3.78
C PRO A 142 36.94 0.94 4.61
N ILE A 143 35.95 0.10 4.91
CA ILE A 143 36.21 -1.18 5.56
C ILE A 143 37.11 -1.97 4.61
N SER A 144 38.41 -1.97 4.89
CA SER A 144 39.38 -2.77 4.15
C SER A 144 39.15 -4.20 4.58
N LEU A 145 38.47 -4.96 3.71
CA LEU A 145 38.25 -6.37 3.91
C LEU A 145 39.58 -7.09 3.71
N ALA A 146 40.32 -7.29 4.79
CA ALA A 146 41.33 -8.33 4.83
C ALA A 146 40.58 -9.65 4.61
N VAL A 147 40.64 -10.18 3.39
CA VAL A 147 40.17 -11.52 3.08
C VAL A 147 40.90 -12.45 4.06
N PRO A 148 40.19 -13.16 4.97
CA PRO A 148 40.85 -14.09 5.87
C PRO A 148 41.59 -15.11 5.00
N SER A 149 42.91 -15.19 5.18
CA SER A 149 43.76 -16.15 4.48
C SER A 149 43.14 -17.54 4.66
N PRO A 150 42.95 -18.33 3.58
CA PRO A 150 42.28 -19.62 3.66
C PRO A 150 42.98 -20.47 4.70
N SER A 151 42.22 -20.86 5.73
CA SER A 151 42.70 -21.75 6.79
C SER A 151 43.28 -23.02 6.15
N PRO A 152 44.49 -23.46 6.54
CA PRO A 152 45.13 -24.62 5.92
C PRO A 152 44.24 -25.86 6.03
N SER A 153 44.06 -26.52 4.89
CA SER A 153 43.25 -27.72 4.69
C SER A 153 43.53 -28.79 5.75
N PRO A 154 42.51 -29.32 6.46
CA PRO A 154 42.73 -30.41 7.40
C PRO A 154 43.11 -31.69 6.66
N SER A 155 44.26 -32.24 7.05
CA SER A 155 44.81 -33.50 6.57
C SER A 155 43.83 -34.66 6.82
N SER A 156 43.54 -35.40 5.75
CA SER A 156 42.69 -36.59 5.73
C SER A 156 43.24 -37.67 6.68
N SER A 157 42.47 -38.04 7.71
CA SER A 157 42.77 -39.20 8.55
C SER A 157 41.62 -40.21 8.51
N ALA A 158 41.98 -41.38 7.97
CA ALA A 158 41.41 -42.74 7.96
C ALA A 158 39.97 -43.02 8.46
N ALA A 159 39.26 -43.75 7.60
CA ALA A 159 38.06 -44.53 7.87
C ALA A 159 38.28 -45.67 8.90
N PRO A 160 37.21 -46.09 9.60
CA PRO A 160 36.95 -47.52 9.70
C PRO A 160 35.47 -47.94 9.57
N SER A 161 35.28 -48.94 8.70
CA SER A 161 34.42 -50.15 8.73
C SER A 161 32.97 -50.18 9.27
N PRO A 162 32.05 -50.90 8.58
CA PRO A 162 30.63 -51.01 8.92
C PRO A 162 30.29 -52.23 9.81
N LYS A 163 29.25 -52.10 10.65
CA LYS A 163 28.51 -53.24 11.24
C LYS A 163 27.12 -52.81 11.77
N PRO A 164 26.19 -53.73 12.11
CA PRO A 164 24.98 -53.96 11.32
C PRO A 164 23.67 -53.61 12.05
N SER A 165 22.60 -53.56 11.25
CA SER A 165 21.17 -53.56 11.60
C SER A 165 20.80 -54.52 12.75
N PRO A 166 19.83 -54.15 13.61
CA PRO A 166 18.54 -54.85 13.53
C PRO A 166 17.25 -54.05 13.84
N SER A 167 16.18 -54.48 13.17
CA SER A 167 14.78 -54.71 13.61
C SER A 167 13.77 -53.55 13.82
N PRO A 168 12.49 -53.71 13.41
CA PRO A 168 11.45 -52.66 13.41
C PRO A 168 10.40 -52.75 14.55
N SER A 169 9.54 -51.72 14.60
CA SER A 169 8.20 -51.61 15.24
C SER A 169 8.14 -50.91 16.62
N PRO A 170 7.04 -50.24 17.06
CA PRO A 170 5.72 -50.02 16.45
C PRO A 170 5.17 -48.55 16.45
N SER A 171 3.98 -48.38 15.83
CA SER A 171 3.12 -47.19 15.73
C SER A 171 2.82 -46.42 17.02
N PRO A 172 2.58 -45.10 16.95
CA PRO A 172 1.86 -44.37 17.98
C PRO A 172 0.34 -44.37 17.72
N SER A 173 -0.39 -44.85 18.72
CA SER A 173 -1.84 -44.73 18.85
C SER A 173 -2.26 -43.30 19.18
N SER A 174 -3.34 -42.86 18.55
CA SER A 174 -4.14 -41.70 18.90
C SER A 174 -5.06 -42.00 20.09
N SER A 175 -4.98 -41.20 21.13
CA SER A 175 -5.95 -41.09 22.24
C SER A 175 -5.77 -39.67 22.79
N GLY A 176 -6.73 -38.75 22.73
CA GLY A 176 -8.09 -38.89 23.24
C GLY A 176 -8.12 -38.25 24.63
N SER A 177 -8.30 -36.93 24.70
CA SER A 177 -8.65 -36.25 25.96
C SER A 177 -9.73 -35.20 25.67
N SER A 178 -10.97 -35.65 25.82
CA SER A 178 -12.19 -34.87 25.82
C SER A 178 -12.38 -34.25 27.20
N THR A 179 -12.07 -32.96 27.36
CA THR A 179 -12.46 -32.19 28.55
C THR A 179 -13.72 -31.38 28.20
N SER A 180 -14.84 -31.76 28.82
CA SER A 180 -16.14 -31.08 28.92
C SER A 180 -16.52 -30.13 27.76
N GLY A 181 -17.15 -30.71 26.73
CA GLY A 181 -17.64 -30.01 25.55
C GLY A 181 -18.85 -29.11 25.83
N GLY A 182 -18.59 -27.82 25.98
CA GLY A 182 -19.51 -26.82 25.44
C GLY A 182 -19.35 -26.81 23.92
N CYS A 183 -20.46 -26.85 23.19
CA CYS A 183 -20.43 -26.73 21.73
C CYS A 183 -19.73 -25.41 21.37
N ARG A 184 -18.61 -25.49 20.65
CA ARG A 184 -17.83 -24.34 20.16
C ARG A 184 -18.06 -24.20 18.67
N SER A 185 -18.27 -22.97 18.21
CA SER A 185 -18.39 -22.70 16.80
C SER A 185 -17.03 -22.83 16.11
N SER A 186 -17.07 -23.22 14.85
CA SER A 186 -15.90 -23.23 13.97
C SER A 186 -16.00 -22.08 12.97
N SER A 187 -14.85 -21.49 12.62
CA SER A 187 -14.75 -20.56 11.51
C SER A 187 -15.05 -21.25 10.18
N GLU A 188 -15.30 -20.47 9.12
CA GLU A 188 -15.43 -20.97 7.74
C GLU A 188 -14.19 -21.78 7.29
N GLY A 189 -13.05 -21.53 7.92
CA GLY A 189 -11.81 -22.26 7.69
C GLY A 189 -11.56 -23.45 8.60
N GLY A 190 -12.56 -23.88 9.37
CA GLY A 190 -12.46 -25.02 10.29
C GLY A 190 -11.69 -24.74 11.59
N CYS A 191 -11.41 -23.47 11.90
CA CYS A 191 -10.73 -23.13 13.15
C CYS A 191 -11.70 -23.04 14.33
N PRO A 192 -11.35 -23.58 15.51
CA PRO A 192 -12.16 -23.37 16.69
C PRO A 192 -12.17 -21.89 17.08
N CYS A 193 -13.36 -21.33 17.28
CA CYS A 193 -13.51 -20.01 17.88
C CYS A 193 -13.03 -20.01 19.34
N LYS A 194 -12.43 -18.90 19.78
CA LYS A 194 -12.12 -18.68 21.20
C LYS A 194 -13.42 -18.61 22.00
N ALA A 195 -13.42 -19.22 23.18
CA ALA A 195 -14.59 -19.20 24.07
C ALA A 195 -14.98 -17.79 24.53
N SER A 196 -14.00 -16.90 24.67
CA SER A 196 -14.17 -15.47 24.97
C SER A 196 -13.04 -14.68 24.32
N TRP A 197 -13.33 -13.48 23.82
CA TRP A 197 -12.36 -12.62 23.16
C TRP A 197 -12.80 -11.16 23.22
N ASP A 198 -11.85 -10.23 23.20
CA ASP A 198 -12.12 -8.79 23.33
C ASP A 198 -11.87 -8.06 22.01
N PHE A 199 -12.76 -7.12 21.67
CA PHE A 199 -12.61 -6.23 20.52
C PHE A 199 -13.32 -4.90 20.78
N ASN A 200 -12.64 -3.79 20.50
CA ASN A 200 -13.17 -2.43 20.67
C ASN A 200 -13.81 -2.16 22.05
N SER A 201 -13.15 -2.60 23.13
CA SER A 201 -13.61 -2.50 24.54
C SER A 201 -14.84 -3.34 24.90
N ALA A 202 -15.32 -4.21 24.01
CA ALA A 202 -16.38 -5.16 24.29
C ALA A 202 -15.84 -6.59 24.33
N THR A 203 -16.39 -7.41 25.23
CA THR A 203 -16.08 -8.84 25.32
C THR A 203 -17.15 -9.63 24.59
N TYR A 204 -16.71 -10.45 23.64
CA TYR A 204 -17.54 -11.35 22.84
C TYR A 204 -17.24 -12.80 23.21
N LYS A 205 -18.18 -13.70 22.92
CA LYS A 205 -18.05 -15.13 23.19
C LYS A 205 -18.35 -15.91 21.93
N ASP A 206 -17.54 -16.92 21.67
CA ASP A 206 -17.69 -17.84 20.53
C ASP A 206 -17.87 -17.09 19.20
N CYS A 207 -18.79 -17.52 18.34
CA CYS A 207 -19.20 -16.82 17.13
C CYS A 207 -20.25 -15.74 17.46
N ALA A 208 -19.89 -14.46 17.26
CA ALA A 208 -20.74 -13.34 17.64
C ALA A 208 -21.22 -12.55 16.42
N SER A 209 -22.50 -12.16 16.45
CA SER A 209 -23.09 -11.21 15.51
C SER A 209 -23.01 -9.78 16.06
N GLY A 210 -23.11 -8.79 15.16
CA GLY A 210 -23.14 -7.37 15.55
C GLY A 210 -21.81 -6.82 16.07
N VAL A 211 -20.69 -7.49 15.79
CA VAL A 211 -19.36 -6.97 16.11
C VAL A 211 -19.00 -5.87 15.11
N PRO A 212 -18.55 -4.67 15.55
CA PRO A 212 -18.21 -3.58 14.63
C PRO A 212 -17.23 -4.03 13.55
N GLY A 213 -17.51 -3.70 12.29
CA GLY A 213 -16.72 -4.14 11.13
C GLY A 213 -17.13 -5.49 10.51
N ALA A 214 -18.18 -6.15 11.01
CA ALA A 214 -18.72 -7.42 10.50
C ALA A 214 -19.82 -7.30 9.43
N GLU A 215 -20.17 -6.08 9.02
CA GLU A 215 -21.50 -5.71 8.50
C GLU A 215 -21.89 -6.41 7.18
N ALA A 216 -20.92 -6.96 6.45
CA ALA A 216 -21.18 -7.69 5.20
C ALA A 216 -21.46 -9.19 5.35
N ARG A 217 -21.11 -9.84 6.48
CA ARG A 217 -21.25 -11.31 6.66
C ARG A 217 -21.75 -11.78 8.04
N ASN A 218 -22.34 -10.86 8.81
CA ASN A 218 -23.18 -11.10 10.00
C ASN A 218 -22.60 -11.84 11.22
N SER A 219 -21.51 -12.61 11.17
CA SER A 219 -20.84 -13.13 12.38
C SER A 219 -19.36 -13.46 12.19
N TRP A 220 -18.53 -13.16 13.18
CA TRP A 220 -17.13 -13.59 13.22
C TRP A 220 -16.67 -13.88 14.65
N CYS A 221 -15.52 -14.55 14.76
CA CYS A 221 -14.89 -14.85 16.04
C CYS A 221 -13.37 -14.67 15.97
N ALA A 222 -12.75 -14.36 17.11
CA ALA A 222 -11.33 -14.58 17.27
C ALA A 222 -11.06 -16.09 17.31
N VAL A 223 -10.10 -16.57 16.55
CA VAL A 223 -9.78 -18.00 16.44
C VAL A 223 -8.74 -18.43 17.47
N ASP A 224 -8.83 -19.67 17.94
CA ASP A 224 -7.80 -20.27 18.78
C ASP A 224 -6.71 -20.91 17.91
N THR A 225 -5.62 -20.16 17.72
CA THR A 225 -4.46 -20.58 16.92
C THR A 225 -3.58 -21.62 17.61
N SER A 226 -3.85 -21.95 18.89
CA SER A 226 -3.07 -22.95 19.63
C SER A 226 -3.23 -24.37 19.04
N SER A 227 -4.33 -24.61 18.32
CA SER A 227 -4.65 -25.87 17.62
C SER A 227 -3.82 -26.15 16.35
N GLY A 228 -2.96 -25.22 15.92
CA GLY A 228 -1.92 -25.46 14.90
C GLY A 228 -2.39 -25.58 13.44
N ASN A 229 -3.68 -25.52 13.14
CA ASN A 229 -4.21 -25.81 11.78
C ASN A 229 -5.02 -24.69 11.12
N CYS A 230 -4.85 -23.45 11.57
CA CYS A 230 -5.61 -22.31 11.05
C CYS A 230 -5.04 -21.60 9.82
N GLY A 231 -4.13 -22.24 9.08
CA GLY A 231 -3.37 -21.57 8.03
C GLY A 231 -4.14 -21.40 6.72
N GLY A 232 -4.68 -20.19 6.47
CA GLY A 232 -5.11 -19.73 5.14
C GLY A 232 -6.42 -18.93 5.10
N THR A 233 -7.21 -18.97 6.17
CA THR A 233 -8.56 -18.38 6.21
C THR A 233 -8.70 -17.26 7.25
N LEU A 234 -7.64 -17.04 8.05
CA LEU A 234 -7.64 -15.99 9.06
C LEU A 234 -7.43 -14.62 8.43
N ARG A 235 -8.29 -13.70 8.82
CA ARG A 235 -8.20 -12.29 8.49
C ARG A 235 -7.39 -11.60 9.58
N ALA A 236 -6.48 -10.72 9.15
CA ALA A 236 -5.50 -10.05 10.02
C ALA A 236 -4.67 -11.01 10.91
N GLY A 237 -4.64 -12.31 10.61
CA GLY A 237 -3.89 -13.31 11.36
C GLY A 237 -4.51 -13.81 12.67
N TRP A 238 -5.71 -13.34 13.08
CA TRP A 238 -6.27 -13.70 14.39
C TRP A 238 -7.79 -13.86 14.47
N TRP A 239 -8.54 -13.53 13.41
CA TRP A 239 -10.00 -13.70 13.39
C TRP A 239 -10.49 -14.30 12.07
N ALA A 240 -11.70 -14.86 12.05
CA ALA A 240 -12.33 -15.37 10.84
C ALA A 240 -13.86 -15.31 10.94
N TYR A 241 -14.55 -15.30 9.79
CA TYR A 241 -16.00 -15.48 9.74
C TYR A 241 -16.36 -16.88 10.24
N CYS A 242 -17.53 -17.00 10.87
CA CYS A 242 -17.98 -18.24 11.48
C CYS A 242 -19.49 -18.40 11.31
N THR A 243 -19.92 -19.66 11.35
CA THR A 243 -21.35 -20.01 11.39
C THR A 243 -21.65 -20.52 12.79
N PRO A 244 -22.59 -19.89 13.53
CA PRO A 244 -22.97 -20.36 14.85
C PRO A 244 -23.38 -21.83 14.80
N SER A 245 -22.59 -22.70 15.42
CA SER A 245 -22.78 -24.16 15.32
C SER A 245 -23.72 -24.69 16.41
N CYS A 246 -24.02 -23.83 17.37
CA CYS A 246 -24.73 -24.14 18.61
C CYS A 246 -25.77 -23.04 18.75
N GLY A 247 -27.03 -23.38 19.06
CA GLY A 247 -28.16 -22.43 19.16
C GLY A 247 -28.06 -21.38 20.28
N SER A 248 -26.86 -20.89 20.60
CA SER A 248 -26.61 -19.78 21.49
C SER A 248 -27.00 -18.48 20.82
N SER A 249 -28.15 -17.94 21.20
CA SER A 249 -28.47 -16.53 21.06
C SER A 249 -27.47 -15.72 21.90
N THR A 250 -26.53 -15.04 21.24
CA THR A 250 -25.48 -14.25 21.90
C THR A 250 -26.11 -13.07 22.64
N SER A 251 -26.08 -13.10 23.98
CA SER A 251 -26.43 -11.95 24.82
C SER A 251 -25.18 -11.14 25.14
N THR A 252 -25.08 -9.93 24.61
CA THR A 252 -24.03 -8.96 24.94
C THR A 252 -24.18 -8.57 26.42
N THR A 253 -23.15 -8.81 27.25
CA THR A 253 -23.16 -8.37 28.65
C THR A 253 -22.36 -7.08 28.76
N THR A 254 -23.05 -5.95 28.64
CA THR A 254 -22.48 -4.62 28.92
C THR A 254 -22.60 -4.35 30.42
N SER A 255 -21.52 -4.46 31.17
CA SER A 255 -21.50 -4.03 32.58
C SER A 255 -21.26 -2.51 32.65
N MET A 256 -22.28 -1.74 33.04
CA MET A 256 -22.14 -0.34 33.47
C MET A 256 -22.70 -0.15 34.89
N PRO A 257 -22.07 0.69 35.75
CA PRO A 257 -22.60 1.06 37.05
C PRO A 257 -23.69 2.14 36.94
N SER A 258 -24.66 2.06 37.86
CA SER A 258 -25.88 2.88 37.96
C SER A 258 -25.60 4.37 38.28
N PRO A 259 -26.39 5.31 37.73
CA PRO A 259 -27.31 6.09 38.57
C PRO A 259 -28.71 6.38 37.97
N SER A 260 -29.58 6.84 38.88
CA SER A 260 -31.03 7.11 38.86
C SER A 260 -31.61 7.99 37.71
N PRO A 261 -32.93 7.92 37.40
CA PRO A 261 -33.53 8.52 36.22
C PRO A 261 -34.16 9.91 36.45
N SER A 262 -34.06 10.78 35.43
CA SER A 262 -35.01 11.86 35.16
C SER A 262 -35.16 12.06 33.64
N PRO A 263 -36.35 12.46 33.16
CA PRO A 263 -36.83 12.12 31.82
C PRO A 263 -36.30 13.08 30.74
N ALA A 264 -35.83 12.52 29.63
CA ALA A 264 -35.51 13.28 28.42
C ALA A 264 -36.71 13.29 27.44
N PRO A 265 -36.98 14.43 26.78
CA PRO A 265 -38.06 14.60 25.82
C PRO A 265 -37.72 13.98 24.45
N SER A 266 -38.76 13.75 23.67
CA SER A 266 -38.76 13.15 22.32
C SER A 266 -37.61 13.62 21.41
N SER A 267 -36.80 12.67 20.97
CA SER A 267 -35.76 12.87 19.96
C SER A 267 -36.37 12.92 18.56
N ALA A 268 -36.21 14.07 17.91
CA ALA A 268 -36.36 14.24 16.47
C ALA A 268 -35.27 13.49 15.70
N SER A 269 -35.58 13.12 14.47
CA SER A 269 -34.75 12.41 13.50
C SER A 269 -33.43 13.12 13.17
N THR A 270 -32.30 12.44 13.39
CA THR A 270 -30.96 12.93 13.03
C THR A 270 -30.59 12.51 11.59
N PRO A 271 -30.14 13.42 10.71
CA PRO A 271 -29.61 13.06 9.39
C PRO A 271 -28.22 12.44 9.50
N SER A 272 -28.02 11.29 8.84
CA SER A 272 -26.74 10.61 8.65
C SER A 272 -25.88 11.37 7.63
N GLY A 273 -25.08 12.33 8.09
CA GLY A 273 -24.07 13.01 7.27
C GLY A 273 -22.68 12.82 7.89
N THR A 274 -21.81 12.08 7.19
CA THR A 274 -20.38 11.97 7.53
C THR A 274 -19.74 13.36 7.47
N PRO A 275 -18.92 13.78 8.45
CA PRO A 275 -18.35 15.12 8.47
C PRO A 275 -17.37 15.35 7.30
N ASP A 276 -17.68 16.33 6.44
CA ASP A 276 -16.79 16.84 5.39
C ASP A 276 -15.74 17.78 6.00
N CYS A 277 -14.47 17.51 5.71
CA CYS A 277 -13.38 18.38 6.14
C CYS A 277 -13.02 19.27 4.96
N GLY A 278 -13.18 20.58 5.12
CA GLY A 278 -13.09 21.54 4.02
C GLY A 278 -11.77 21.53 3.23
N ALA A 279 -11.72 22.38 2.20
CA ALA A 279 -10.53 22.57 1.35
C ALA A 279 -9.24 22.77 2.18
N GLY A 280 -8.17 22.07 1.79
CA GLY A 280 -6.87 22.14 2.46
C GLY A 280 -6.67 21.20 3.65
N ALA A 281 -7.62 20.32 3.95
CA ALA A 281 -7.44 19.25 4.94
C ALA A 281 -6.20 18.38 4.66
N LEU A 282 -5.61 17.82 5.71
CA LEU A 282 -4.44 16.94 5.59
C LEU A 282 -4.85 15.48 5.41
N THR A 283 -4.14 14.80 4.52
CA THR A 283 -4.26 13.36 4.31
C THR A 283 -3.48 12.60 5.38
N ARG A 284 -3.68 11.29 5.49
CA ARG A 284 -2.96 10.42 6.45
C ARG A 284 -1.45 10.47 6.26
N ARG A 285 -0.99 10.67 5.02
CA ARG A 285 0.43 10.84 4.68
C ARG A 285 0.92 12.30 4.77
N GLY A 286 0.08 13.23 5.23
CA GLY A 286 0.43 14.63 5.42
C GLY A 286 0.38 15.48 4.14
N TYR A 287 -0.27 15.00 3.09
CA TYR A 287 -0.51 15.81 1.89
C TYR A 287 -1.70 16.75 2.09
N ASN A 288 -1.73 17.85 1.37
CA ASN A 288 -2.86 18.78 1.38
C ASN A 288 -3.87 18.36 0.31
N CYS A 289 -5.12 18.21 0.72
CA CYS A 289 -6.24 18.08 -0.20
C CYS A 289 -6.30 19.30 -1.12
N THR A 290 -6.59 19.06 -2.39
CA THR A 290 -6.83 20.13 -3.36
C THR A 290 -7.96 21.06 -2.87
N ALA A 291 -7.74 22.37 -3.02
CA ALA A 291 -8.78 23.35 -2.76
C ALA A 291 -9.82 23.39 -3.89
N SER A 292 -9.45 22.88 -5.07
CA SER A 292 -10.37 22.76 -6.21
C SER A 292 -11.45 21.75 -5.90
N ARG A 293 -12.67 22.03 -6.37
CA ARG A 293 -13.75 21.06 -6.28
C ARG A 293 -13.47 19.87 -7.20
N TRP A 294 -13.76 18.67 -6.72
CA TRP A 294 -13.52 17.43 -7.46
C TRP A 294 -14.82 16.62 -7.59
N LEU A 295 -14.84 15.74 -8.59
CA LEU A 295 -15.98 14.90 -8.96
C LEU A 295 -15.52 13.45 -8.98
N LEU A 296 -16.38 12.55 -8.51
CA LEU A 296 -16.13 11.12 -8.73
C LEU A 296 -16.59 10.77 -10.16
N PRO A 297 -15.74 10.16 -11.01
CA PRO A 297 -16.14 9.83 -12.39
C PRO A 297 -17.38 8.94 -12.48
N THR A 298 -17.65 8.17 -11.43
CA THR A 298 -18.78 7.23 -11.35
C THR A 298 -20.01 7.80 -10.64
N ASP A 299 -19.97 9.05 -10.16
CA ASP A 299 -21.10 9.64 -9.44
C ASP A 299 -22.14 10.23 -10.42
N PRO A 300 -23.34 9.64 -10.54
CA PRO A 300 -24.36 10.09 -11.47
C PRO A 300 -24.97 11.44 -11.09
N SER A 301 -24.78 11.90 -9.84
CA SER A 301 -25.33 13.16 -9.36
C SER A 301 -24.52 14.37 -9.79
N ALA A 302 -23.33 14.17 -10.37
CA ALA A 302 -22.36 15.23 -10.67
C ALA A 302 -22.07 16.14 -9.45
N THR A 303 -22.21 15.60 -8.24
CA THR A 303 -21.97 16.35 -7.00
C THR A 303 -20.49 16.68 -6.89
N LYS A 304 -20.19 17.96 -6.73
CA LYS A 304 -18.83 18.47 -6.58
C LYS A 304 -18.44 18.50 -5.11
N TYR A 305 -17.38 17.79 -4.75
CA TYR A 305 -16.83 17.71 -3.40
C TYR A 305 -15.66 18.69 -3.22
N SER A 306 -15.39 19.12 -2.00
CA SER A 306 -14.22 19.95 -1.67
C SER A 306 -13.57 19.46 -0.39
N GLY A 307 -12.25 19.35 -0.39
CA GLY A 307 -11.54 18.75 0.74
C GLY A 307 -11.77 17.24 0.83
N CYS A 308 -11.88 16.73 2.04
CA CYS A 308 -12.11 15.32 2.36
C CYS A 308 -13.58 14.97 2.28
N ALA A 309 -13.94 14.05 1.39
CA ALA A 309 -15.30 13.52 1.27
C ALA A 309 -15.27 11.99 1.09
N ASN A 310 -16.37 11.31 1.38
CA ASN A 310 -16.51 9.87 1.15
C ASN A 310 -17.73 9.52 0.26
N PRO A 311 -17.75 9.97 -1.00
CA PRO A 311 -18.95 9.89 -1.84
C PRO A 311 -19.29 8.46 -2.27
N ASN A 312 -18.31 7.57 -2.30
CA ASN A 312 -18.48 6.15 -2.63
C ASN A 312 -18.66 5.27 -1.40
N ASN A 313 -18.82 5.84 -0.21
CA ASN A 313 -18.92 5.13 1.06
C ASN A 313 -17.78 4.09 1.25
N ASP A 314 -16.55 4.49 0.92
CA ASP A 314 -15.35 3.67 1.10
C ASP A 314 -15.15 3.34 2.58
N VAL A 315 -14.88 2.07 2.88
CA VAL A 315 -14.68 1.57 4.25
C VAL A 315 -13.47 2.19 4.95
N ASN A 316 -12.51 2.71 4.18
CA ASN A 316 -11.32 3.38 4.71
C ASN A 316 -11.58 4.84 5.11
N GLY A 317 -12.78 5.36 4.81
CA GLY A 317 -13.25 6.69 5.19
C GLY A 317 -13.09 7.75 4.10
N ALA A 318 -13.19 9.01 4.50
CA ALA A 318 -13.06 10.14 3.60
C ALA A 318 -11.67 10.21 2.96
N TRP A 319 -11.63 10.69 1.73
CA TRP A 319 -10.42 10.84 0.93
C TRP A 319 -10.53 12.11 0.09
N CYS A 320 -9.41 12.52 -0.49
CA CYS A 320 -9.38 13.69 -1.37
C CYS A 320 -8.26 13.57 -2.41
N PRO A 321 -8.38 14.28 -3.55
CA PRO A 321 -7.26 14.48 -4.46
C PRO A 321 -6.20 15.38 -3.83
N ILE A 322 -4.93 15.09 -4.10
CA ILE A 322 -3.79 15.85 -3.57
C ILE A 322 -3.50 17.05 -4.49
N VAL A 323 -3.07 18.19 -3.93
CA VAL A 323 -2.60 19.34 -4.72
C VAL A 323 -1.49 18.93 -5.69
N LYS A 324 -1.55 19.42 -6.94
CA LYS A 324 -0.63 19.02 -8.02
C LYS A 324 0.87 19.14 -7.66
N ALA A 325 1.23 20.14 -6.86
CA ALA A 325 2.60 20.36 -6.40
C ALA A 325 3.12 19.26 -5.46
N GLN A 326 2.24 18.49 -4.82
CA GLN A 326 2.58 17.38 -3.92
C GLN A 326 2.33 16.00 -4.53
N GLN A 327 1.91 15.93 -5.80
CA GLN A 327 1.73 14.67 -6.52
C GLN A 327 3.10 14.11 -6.92
N ALA A 328 3.75 13.41 -6.00
CA ALA A 328 4.97 12.64 -6.26
C ALA A 328 4.63 11.18 -6.57
N GLY A 329 5.38 10.55 -7.48
CA GLY A 329 5.24 9.12 -7.79
C GLY A 329 3.88 8.70 -8.38
N GLY A 330 3.17 9.62 -9.05
CA GLY A 330 1.86 9.34 -9.65
C GLY A 330 0.69 9.22 -8.66
N VAL A 331 0.92 9.49 -7.37
CA VAL A 331 -0.14 9.51 -6.36
C VAL A 331 -0.97 10.78 -6.54
N THR A 332 -2.22 10.63 -6.96
CA THR A 332 -3.13 11.77 -7.26
C THR A 332 -4.19 11.99 -6.17
N TRP A 333 -4.33 11.07 -5.21
CA TRP A 333 -5.30 11.12 -4.11
C TRP A 333 -4.78 10.35 -2.89
N ASP A 334 -5.36 10.62 -1.72
CA ASP A 334 -5.05 9.93 -0.47
C ASP A 334 -6.21 9.97 0.53
N TYR A 335 -6.22 9.05 1.51
CA TYR A 335 -7.21 9.04 2.59
C TYR A 335 -6.94 10.16 3.58
N CYS A 336 -8.01 10.73 4.13
CA CYS A 336 -7.93 11.80 5.11
C CYS A 336 -7.66 11.30 6.53
N GLN A 337 -7.10 12.18 7.36
CA GLN A 337 -6.96 11.91 8.80
C GLN A 337 -8.34 11.73 9.44
N VAL A 338 -8.43 10.79 10.38
CA VAL A 338 -9.67 10.49 11.11
C VAL A 338 -9.89 11.60 12.14
N GLY A 339 -11.04 12.29 12.08
CA GLY A 339 -11.41 13.32 13.05
C GLY A 339 -10.77 14.69 12.78
N CYS A 340 -11.21 15.36 11.74
CA CYS A 340 -10.62 16.61 11.26
C CYS A 340 -10.57 17.72 12.32
N PRO A 341 -9.37 18.14 12.75
CA PRO A 341 -9.19 19.18 13.75
C PRO A 341 -9.23 20.55 13.07
N GLY A 342 -10.41 21.04 12.72
CA GLY A 342 -10.58 22.42 12.28
C GLY A 342 -11.74 22.68 11.33
N GLY A 343 -12.76 23.39 11.85
CA GLY A 343 -13.66 24.21 11.04
C GLY A 343 -14.99 23.56 10.67
N ALA A 344 -16.08 24.14 11.18
CA ALA A 344 -17.45 23.83 10.81
C ALA A 344 -17.68 23.87 9.29
N ALA A 345 -18.48 22.91 8.82
CA ALA A 345 -18.89 22.78 7.42
C ALA A 345 -19.50 24.09 6.86
N ALA A 346 -18.97 24.57 5.75
CA ALA A 346 -19.69 25.53 4.93
C ALA A 346 -20.84 24.78 4.22
N ALA A 347 -22.07 25.22 4.49
CA ALA A 347 -23.28 24.66 3.91
C ALA A 347 -23.20 24.57 2.38
N ALA A 348 -23.77 23.50 1.83
CA ALA A 348 -23.92 23.28 0.40
C ALA A 348 -24.56 24.50 -0.29
N SER A 349 -23.75 25.26 -1.02
CA SER A 349 -24.19 26.35 -1.88
C SER A 349 -24.32 25.82 -3.30
N THR A 350 -25.57 25.64 -3.73
CA THR A 350 -25.96 25.57 -5.14
C THR A 350 -25.44 26.79 -5.91
N SER A 351 -25.12 26.60 -7.19
CA SER A 351 -24.62 27.57 -8.20
C SER A 351 -23.10 27.57 -8.40
N ALA A 352 -22.67 27.33 -9.63
CA ALA A 352 -21.29 27.52 -10.08
C ALA A 352 -20.85 28.96 -9.77
N ALA A 353 -19.81 29.12 -8.94
CA ALA A 353 -19.22 30.43 -8.72
C ALA A 353 -18.60 30.91 -10.04
N LEU A 354 -19.16 31.99 -10.57
CA LEU A 354 -18.68 32.74 -11.73
C LEU A 354 -17.18 33.09 -11.60
N PRO A 355 -16.48 33.30 -12.73
CA PRO A 355 -15.03 33.58 -12.78
C PRO A 355 -14.61 34.72 -11.84
N LYS A 356 -13.49 34.52 -11.15
CA LYS A 356 -13.03 35.38 -10.05
C LYS A 356 -12.42 36.72 -10.48
N LYS A 357 -12.24 37.01 -11.78
CA LYS A 357 -11.69 38.31 -12.22
C LYS A 357 -12.04 38.63 -13.69
N LYS A 358 -12.82 39.69 -13.92
CA LYS A 358 -12.93 40.38 -15.21
C LYS A 358 -11.95 41.56 -15.22
N CYS A 359 -11.17 41.74 -16.27
CA CYS A 359 -10.32 42.94 -16.40
C CYS A 359 -11.21 44.18 -16.59
N GLY A 360 -10.99 45.23 -15.79
CA GLY A 360 -11.81 46.45 -15.81
C GLY A 360 -11.55 47.35 -17.02
N SER A 361 -10.35 47.36 -17.59
CA SER A 361 -10.01 48.14 -18.79
C SER A 361 -8.70 47.70 -19.43
N GLY A 362 -8.74 47.39 -20.73
CA GLY A 362 -7.56 47.05 -21.52
C GLY A 362 -7.13 45.58 -21.41
N TYR A 363 -6.60 45.07 -22.51
CA TYR A 363 -6.09 43.69 -22.62
C TYR A 363 -4.69 43.74 -23.23
N THR A 364 -3.75 43.00 -22.65
CA THR A 364 -2.40 42.81 -23.20
C THR A 364 -2.25 41.40 -23.78
N GLY A 365 -1.25 41.20 -24.63
CA GLY A 365 -0.93 39.89 -25.22
C GLY A 365 -1.82 39.46 -26.40
N LEU A 366 -2.77 40.30 -26.82
CA LEU A 366 -3.57 40.04 -28.03
C LEU A 366 -2.76 40.35 -29.30
N PRO A 367 -2.94 39.60 -30.39
CA PRO A 367 -2.33 39.94 -31.68
C PRO A 367 -2.78 41.33 -32.17
N ALA A 368 -1.91 42.01 -32.92
CA ALA A 368 -2.21 43.34 -33.45
C ALA A 368 -3.53 43.36 -34.24
N GLY A 369 -4.39 44.31 -33.92
CA GLY A 369 -5.71 44.47 -34.52
C GLY A 369 -6.77 43.49 -34.00
N CYS A 370 -6.49 42.64 -33.02
CA CYS A 370 -7.50 41.79 -32.39
C CYS A 370 -8.06 42.42 -31.11
N SER A 371 -9.31 42.07 -30.79
CA SER A 371 -9.99 42.41 -29.54
C SER A 371 -10.70 41.18 -28.98
N CYS A 372 -10.99 41.14 -27.67
CA CYS A 372 -11.85 40.10 -27.11
C CYS A 372 -13.30 40.33 -27.55
N ALA A 373 -14.02 39.27 -27.91
CA ALA A 373 -15.44 39.33 -28.22
C ALA A 373 -16.26 39.88 -27.05
N ALA A 374 -17.29 40.67 -27.37
CA ALA A 374 -18.19 41.26 -26.38
C ALA A 374 -18.99 40.21 -25.60
N SER A 375 -19.29 39.08 -26.25
CA SER A 375 -19.88 37.88 -25.66
C SER A 375 -19.30 36.66 -26.38
N TYR A 376 -18.90 35.63 -25.63
CA TYR A 376 -18.41 34.38 -26.18
C TYR A 376 -18.66 33.19 -25.25
N ASP A 377 -18.67 32.01 -25.84
CA ASP A 377 -18.65 30.73 -25.12
C ASP A 377 -17.26 30.10 -25.29
N ILE A 378 -16.75 29.47 -24.24
CA ILE A 378 -15.44 28.83 -24.23
C ILE A 378 -15.52 27.45 -23.58
N LYS A 379 -14.80 26.49 -24.16
CA LYS A 379 -14.69 25.12 -23.68
C LYS A 379 -13.23 24.74 -23.56
N PHE A 380 -12.86 24.09 -22.46
CA PHE A 380 -11.51 23.58 -22.24
C PHE A 380 -11.47 22.07 -22.47
N ASP A 381 -11.02 21.68 -23.66
CA ASP A 381 -10.82 20.28 -23.99
C ASP A 381 -9.71 19.71 -23.08
N GLY A 382 -10.08 18.75 -22.22
CA GLY A 382 -9.23 18.20 -21.17
C GLY A 382 -9.75 18.42 -19.75
N TYR A 383 -10.65 19.38 -19.53
CA TYR A 383 -11.20 19.70 -18.20
C TYR A 383 -12.71 19.44 -18.08
N SER A 384 -13.39 19.10 -19.18
CA SER A 384 -14.85 18.88 -19.24
C SER A 384 -15.67 20.07 -18.72
N THR A 385 -15.11 21.28 -18.77
CA THR A 385 -15.75 22.53 -18.37
C THR A 385 -16.06 23.40 -19.57
N SER A 386 -17.21 24.08 -19.50
CA SER A 386 -17.63 25.08 -20.47
C SER A 386 -18.22 26.28 -19.75
N TYR A 387 -18.01 27.46 -20.32
CA TYR A 387 -18.49 28.73 -19.80
C TYR A 387 -19.22 29.45 -20.93
N THR A 388 -20.42 29.97 -20.62
CA THR A 388 -21.26 30.66 -21.59
C THR A 388 -21.46 32.12 -21.21
N GLY A 389 -21.62 32.99 -22.20
CA GLY A 389 -21.86 34.43 -21.97
C GLY A 389 -20.68 35.17 -21.32
N MET A 390 -19.47 34.71 -21.61
CA MET A 390 -18.23 35.33 -21.13
C MET A 390 -17.93 36.59 -21.93
N SER A 391 -17.27 37.57 -21.32
CA SER A 391 -17.03 38.88 -21.93
C SER A 391 -15.66 39.40 -21.54
N GLY A 392 -14.91 39.95 -22.49
CA GLY A 392 -13.58 40.49 -22.24
C GLY A 392 -12.55 39.42 -21.91
N CYS A 393 -11.42 39.82 -21.32
CA CYS A 393 -10.40 38.87 -20.84
C CYS A 393 -10.79 38.36 -19.45
N THR A 394 -11.05 37.05 -19.35
CA THR A 394 -11.52 36.43 -18.10
C THR A 394 -10.55 35.36 -17.65
N ALA A 395 -10.22 35.34 -16.35
CA ALA A 395 -9.37 34.30 -15.76
C ALA A 395 -10.16 33.01 -15.52
N TYR A 396 -9.55 31.88 -15.85
CA TYR A 396 -10.12 30.54 -15.68
C TYR A 396 -9.22 29.70 -14.78
N ASP A 397 -9.80 28.72 -14.07
CA ASP A 397 -9.03 27.81 -13.24
C ASP A 397 -8.21 26.85 -14.13
N GLU A 398 -8.74 26.51 -15.30
CA GLU A 398 -8.15 25.61 -16.30
C GLU A 398 -6.87 26.18 -16.94
N THR A 399 -6.73 27.50 -16.94
CA THR A 399 -5.54 28.23 -17.43
C THR A 399 -4.58 28.58 -16.29
N GLY A 400 -4.77 28.04 -15.09
CA GLY A 400 -3.93 28.38 -13.93
C GLY A 400 -4.12 29.83 -13.45
N GLY A 401 -5.28 30.43 -13.72
CA GLY A 401 -5.58 31.82 -13.37
C GLY A 401 -5.18 32.83 -14.44
N GLU A 402 -4.63 32.40 -15.58
CA GLU A 402 -4.37 33.29 -16.71
C GLU A 402 -5.66 33.69 -17.42
N GLY A 403 -5.72 34.93 -17.92
CA GLY A 403 -6.87 35.40 -18.69
C GLY A 403 -6.95 34.73 -20.05
N ALA A 404 -8.15 34.41 -20.51
CA ALA A 404 -8.40 33.97 -21.88
C ALA A 404 -9.67 34.61 -22.45
N CYS A 405 -9.69 34.82 -23.77
CA CYS A 405 -10.88 35.28 -24.49
C CYS A 405 -10.93 34.75 -25.92
N VAL A 406 -12.11 34.78 -26.53
CA VAL A 406 -12.29 34.51 -27.95
C VAL A 406 -12.03 35.81 -28.74
N LEU A 407 -11.16 35.74 -29.74
CA LEU A 407 -10.75 36.89 -30.54
C LEU A 407 -11.81 37.31 -31.56
N THR A 408 -11.96 38.61 -31.75
CA THR A 408 -12.76 39.23 -32.81
C THR A 408 -12.07 40.49 -33.37
N GLY A 409 -12.50 40.94 -34.55
CA GLY A 409 -12.00 42.14 -35.21
C GLY A 409 -10.56 42.05 -35.73
N CYS A 410 -9.94 40.87 -35.69
CA CYS A 410 -8.54 40.66 -36.05
C CYS A 410 -8.25 41.06 -37.50
N SER A 411 -7.11 41.75 -37.72
CA SER A 411 -6.62 42.06 -39.08
C SER A 411 -6.36 40.81 -39.93
N ARG A 412 -6.00 39.70 -39.29
CA ARG A 412 -5.96 38.37 -39.92
C ARG A 412 -7.24 37.62 -39.58
N ALA A 413 -8.09 37.39 -40.59
CA ALA A 413 -9.38 36.73 -40.43
C ALA A 413 -9.29 35.34 -39.76
N VAL A 414 -8.18 34.61 -39.97
CA VAL A 414 -7.91 33.28 -39.38
C VAL A 414 -7.80 33.27 -37.85
N ASN A 415 -7.69 34.44 -37.23
CA ASN A 415 -7.63 34.57 -35.77
C ASN A 415 -9.01 34.80 -35.15
N ASN A 416 -10.01 35.25 -35.93
CA ASN A 416 -11.36 35.45 -35.42
C ASN A 416 -11.97 34.12 -34.98
N GLY A 417 -12.58 34.10 -33.80
CA GLY A 417 -13.17 32.89 -33.21
C GLY A 417 -12.19 31.98 -32.48
N LYS A 418 -10.88 32.28 -32.47
CA LYS A 418 -9.90 31.50 -31.70
C LYS A 418 -9.81 31.99 -30.26
N THR A 419 -9.64 31.05 -29.33
CA THR A 419 -9.29 31.34 -27.94
C THR A 419 -7.82 31.75 -27.87
N GLN A 420 -7.52 32.84 -27.17
CA GLN A 420 -6.17 33.33 -26.95
C GLN A 420 -6.00 33.74 -25.47
N ALA A 421 -4.80 33.48 -24.93
CA ALA A 421 -4.42 34.00 -23.63
C ALA A 421 -4.30 35.54 -23.67
N CYS A 422 -4.72 36.20 -22.60
CA CYS A 422 -4.72 37.65 -22.48
C CYS A 422 -4.37 38.05 -21.05
N GLY A 423 -3.67 39.18 -20.90
CA GLY A 423 -3.39 39.79 -19.61
C GLY A 423 -4.38 40.92 -19.31
N CYS A 424 -4.69 41.13 -18.03
CA CYS A 424 -5.29 42.39 -17.59
C CYS A 424 -4.18 43.46 -17.54
N SER A 425 -4.38 44.59 -18.23
CA SER A 425 -3.55 45.79 -18.03
C SER A 425 -3.93 46.56 -16.78
#